data_AF-A0A800KPG1-F1
#
_entry.id   AF-A0A800KPG1-F1
#
_cell.length_a   1.000
_cell.length_b   1.000
_cell.length_c   1.000
_cell.angle_alpha   90.00
_cell.angle_beta   90.00
_cell.angle_gamma   90.00
#
_symmetry.space_group_name_H-M   'P 1'
#
loop_
_entity.id
_entity.type
_entity.pdbx_description
1 polymer ?
#
loop_
_entity_poly.entity_id
_entity_poly.type
_entity_poly.pdbx_seq_one_letter_code
_entity_poly.pdbx_strand_id
1 'polypeptide(L)'
;MKTTVAIGSITVFLIAACGDSATPKPGIVEATTAGIAATKDSNTKISDTEPSGANVIAVSLSGNSGSYFVSVTVDSPDIGCESFADWWEVVSDDGELLTRRVLLHNHVEEQPFTRSGGH
;
A
#
# COMPACT_ATOMS: atom_id res chain seq x y z
N MET A 1 7.02 5.30 1.59
CA MET A 1 6.92 5.25 0.11
C MET A 1 5.76 4.34 -0.24
N LYS A 2 4.87 4.75 -1.14
CA LYS A 2 3.65 4.02 -1.51
C LYS A 2 3.99 3.09 -2.67
N THR A 3 3.99 1.77 -2.46
CA THR A 3 4.22 0.80 -3.54
C THR A 3 2.88 0.40 -4.14
N THR A 4 2.73 0.59 -5.44
CA THR A 4 1.52 0.29 -6.21
C THR A 4 1.78 -0.94 -7.08
N VAL A 5 0.92 -1.96 -7.00
CA VAL A 5 0.90 -3.10 -7.94
C VAL A 5 -0.36 -2.96 -8.80
N ALA A 6 -0.18 -2.79 -10.11
CA ALA A 6 -1.27 -2.67 -11.06
C ALA A 6 -1.49 -4.01 -11.79
N ILE A 7 -2.61 -4.67 -11.51
CA ILE A 7 -3.18 -5.70 -12.37
C ILE A 7 -4.60 -5.23 -12.67
N GLY A 8 -4.80 -4.52 -13.77
CA GLY A 8 -6.08 -3.85 -14.06
C GLY A 8 -6.42 -2.79 -13.01
N SER A 9 -5.63 -1.71 -13.01
CA SER A 9 -5.77 -0.41 -12.32
C SER A 9 -6.38 -0.27 -10.91
N ILE A 10 -6.52 -1.33 -10.12
CA ILE A 10 -6.79 -1.20 -8.68
C ILE A 10 -5.51 -0.79 -7.95
N THR A 11 -5.43 0.48 -7.56
CA THR A 11 -4.26 1.08 -6.90
C THR A 11 -4.38 0.95 -5.38
N VAL A 12 -3.84 -0.12 -4.81
CA VAL A 12 -3.81 -0.31 -3.35
C VAL A 12 -2.80 0.64 -2.71
N PHE A 13 -3.24 1.43 -1.71
CA PHE A 13 -2.38 2.32 -0.93
C PHE A 13 -2.26 1.84 0.52
N LEU A 14 -1.02 1.71 1.01
CA LEU A 14 -0.72 1.47 2.43
C LEU A 14 -0.29 2.79 3.08
N ILE A 15 -0.89 3.12 4.23
CA ILE A 15 -0.52 4.27 5.06
C ILE A 15 -0.11 3.74 6.43
N ALA A 16 1.15 3.91 6.80
CA ALA A 16 1.63 3.63 8.15
C ALA A 16 1.23 4.81 9.06
N ALA A 17 0.49 4.53 10.13
CA ALA A 17 0.16 5.54 11.13
C ALA A 17 0.33 4.98 12.54
N CYS A 18 1.31 5.51 13.28
CA CYS A 18 1.27 5.49 14.73
C CYS A 18 1.57 6.90 15.27
N GLY A 19 0.53 7.53 15.85
CA GLY A 19 0.55 8.58 16.89
C GLY A 19 1.19 9.94 16.61
N ASP A 20 0.40 11.01 16.49
CA ASP A 20 0.00 11.89 17.62
C ASP A 20 -0.89 13.04 17.09
N SER A 21 -1.77 13.58 17.93
CA SER A 21 -2.73 14.62 17.54
C SER A 21 -2.04 15.94 17.19
N ALA A 22 -1.88 16.24 15.90
CA ALA A 22 -1.68 17.61 15.44
C ALA A 22 -2.27 17.79 14.03
N THR A 23 -3.30 18.62 13.92
CA THR A 23 -3.89 19.03 12.65
C THR A 23 -2.90 19.93 11.88
N PRO A 24 -2.41 19.54 10.68
CA PRO A 24 -1.70 20.49 9.84
C PRO A 24 -2.72 21.42 9.19
N LYS A 25 -2.62 22.71 9.52
CA LYS A 25 -3.32 23.80 8.82
C LYS A 25 -2.87 23.82 7.35
N PRO A 26 -3.78 23.92 6.35
CA PRO A 26 -3.39 23.98 4.95
C PRO A 26 -2.58 25.26 4.67
N GLY A 27 -1.30 25.10 4.39
CA GLY A 27 -0.44 26.12 3.79
C GLY A 27 -0.36 25.88 2.29
N ILE A 28 -0.91 26.80 1.51
CA ILE A 28 -0.79 26.81 0.06
C ILE A 28 0.65 27.20 -0.28
N VAL A 29 1.38 26.34 -0.98
CA VAL A 29 2.60 26.74 -1.69
C VAL A 29 2.39 26.52 -3.17
N GLU A 30 2.48 27.63 -3.91
CA GLU A 30 2.31 27.72 -5.35
C GLU A 30 3.44 27.00 -6.09
N ALA A 31 3.08 26.29 -7.15
CA ALA A 31 4.01 25.64 -8.05
C ALA A 31 4.68 26.71 -8.95
N THR A 32 6.02 26.76 -8.93
CA THR A 32 6.78 27.42 -10.01
C THR A 32 7.47 26.37 -10.87
N THR A 33 7.31 26.53 -12.17
CA THR A 33 7.90 25.74 -13.25
C THR A 33 9.37 26.11 -13.49
N ALA A 34 10.26 25.12 -13.50
CA ALA A 34 11.50 25.04 -14.28
C ALA A 34 12.00 23.59 -14.14
N GLY A 35 12.15 22.76 -15.17
CA GLY A 35 13.00 22.98 -16.35
C GLY A 35 13.94 21.77 -16.42
N ILE A 36 13.68 20.87 -17.36
CA ILE A 36 14.43 19.64 -17.66
C ILE A 36 15.86 19.97 -18.12
N ALA A 37 16.87 19.32 -17.55
CA ALA A 37 18.16 19.13 -18.19
C ALA A 37 18.78 17.80 -17.74
N ALA A 38 19.01 16.92 -18.72
CA ALA A 38 19.65 15.63 -18.54
C ALA A 38 21.16 15.80 -18.33
N THR A 39 21.71 15.15 -17.31
CA THR A 39 23.12 14.75 -17.27
C THR A 39 23.22 13.25 -17.03
N LYS A 40 24.02 12.64 -17.90
CA LYS A 40 24.33 11.23 -18.01
C LYS A 40 25.45 10.91 -17.03
N ASP A 41 25.11 10.55 -15.81
CA ASP A 41 26.07 9.95 -14.87
C ASP A 41 25.68 8.51 -14.56
N SER A 42 26.43 7.61 -15.19
CA SER A 42 26.43 6.18 -14.92
C SER A 42 27.15 5.92 -13.60
N ASN A 43 26.46 6.13 -12.48
CA ASN A 43 26.77 5.47 -11.20
C ASN A 43 25.59 5.53 -10.22
N THR A 44 24.37 5.26 -10.69
CA THR A 44 23.31 4.85 -9.78
C THR A 44 23.55 3.38 -9.51
N LYS A 45 24.20 3.08 -8.37
CA LYS A 45 24.00 1.81 -7.69
C LYS A 45 22.48 1.65 -7.61
N ILE A 46 21.93 0.82 -8.50
CA ILE A 46 20.57 0.34 -8.39
C ILE A 46 20.61 -0.43 -7.09
N SER A 47 20.28 0.26 -6.00
CA SER A 47 19.91 -0.40 -4.77
C SER A 47 18.70 -1.20 -5.19
N ASP A 48 18.91 -2.50 -5.40
CA ASP A 48 17.86 -3.50 -5.45
C ASP A 48 16.88 -3.12 -4.34
N THR A 49 15.76 -2.54 -4.76
CA THR A 49 14.82 -1.87 -3.86
C THR A 49 14.02 -2.99 -3.26
N GLU A 50 14.62 -3.67 -2.29
CA GLU A 50 13.90 -4.58 -1.42
C GLU A 50 12.76 -3.77 -0.79
N PRO A 51 11.50 -4.21 -0.94
CA PRO A 51 10.37 -3.44 -0.44
C PRO A 51 10.51 -3.31 1.07
N SER A 52 10.73 -2.09 1.56
CA SER A 52 10.91 -1.80 2.99
C SER A 52 9.58 -1.82 3.77
N GLY A 53 8.55 -2.49 3.25
CA GLY A 53 7.19 -2.48 3.79
C GLY A 53 6.34 -3.58 3.18
N ALA A 54 5.10 -3.67 3.64
CA ALA A 54 4.16 -4.72 3.21
C ALA A 54 3.92 -4.70 1.69
N ASN A 55 3.96 -5.88 1.10
CA ASN A 55 3.74 -6.12 -0.31
C ASN A 55 2.54 -7.04 -0.51
N VAL A 56 1.74 -6.75 -1.54
CA VAL A 56 0.65 -7.64 -1.96
C VAL A 56 1.21 -8.57 -3.04
N ILE A 57 1.38 -9.84 -2.70
CA ILE A 57 2.02 -10.82 -3.60
C ILE A 57 1.02 -11.70 -4.34
N ALA A 58 -0.24 -11.77 -3.88
CA ALA A 58 -1.32 -12.42 -4.61
C ALA A 58 -2.70 -11.84 -4.23
N VAL A 59 -3.61 -11.85 -5.20
CA VAL A 59 -5.02 -11.43 -5.02
C VAL A 59 -5.92 -12.42 -5.74
N SER A 60 -7.01 -12.83 -5.08
CA SER A 60 -8.07 -13.64 -5.68
C SER A 60 -9.43 -13.00 -5.40
N LEU A 61 -10.27 -12.90 -6.43
CA LEU A 61 -11.64 -12.41 -6.34
C LEU A 61 -12.65 -13.53 -6.62
N SER A 62 -13.74 -13.54 -5.86
CA SER A 62 -14.89 -14.41 -6.10
C SER A 62 -16.19 -13.68 -5.74
N GLY A 63 -17.34 -14.23 -6.17
CA GLY A 63 -18.66 -13.67 -5.89
C GLY A 63 -19.46 -13.32 -7.14
N ASN A 64 -20.53 -12.55 -6.94
CA ASN A 64 -21.52 -12.18 -7.94
C ASN A 64 -21.84 -10.67 -7.88
N SER A 65 -22.67 -10.19 -8.79
CA SER A 65 -23.15 -8.82 -8.73
C SER A 65 -23.86 -8.56 -7.39
N GLY A 66 -23.36 -7.60 -6.63
CA GLY A 66 -23.90 -7.24 -5.31
C GLY A 66 -23.28 -7.98 -4.11
N SER A 67 -22.42 -8.98 -4.31
CA SER A 67 -21.60 -9.54 -3.23
C SER A 67 -20.29 -10.12 -3.74
N TYR A 68 -19.17 -9.69 -3.16
CA TYR A 68 -17.85 -10.08 -3.61
C TYR A 68 -16.93 -10.37 -2.43
N PHE A 69 -16.00 -11.28 -2.64
CA PHE A 69 -14.94 -11.61 -1.72
C PHE A 69 -13.59 -11.38 -2.40
N VAL A 70 -12.69 -10.76 -1.66
CA VAL A 70 -11.30 -10.57 -2.06
C VAL A 70 -10.43 -11.26 -1.02
N SER A 71 -9.58 -12.17 -1.47
CA SER A 71 -8.52 -12.78 -0.66
C SER A 71 -7.19 -12.16 -1.08
N VAL A 72 -6.52 -11.50 -0.14
CA VAL A 72 -5.25 -10.81 -0.36
C VAL A 72 -4.16 -11.55 0.41
N THR A 73 -3.09 -11.95 -0.28
CA THR A 73 -1.87 -12.48 0.31
C THR A 73 -0.87 -11.36 0.45
N VAL A 74 -0.47 -11.09 1.70
CA VAL A 74 0.46 -10.04 2.09
C VAL A 74 1.76 -10.68 2.55
N ASP A 75 2.86 -10.16 2.02
CA ASP A 75 4.22 -10.41 2.49
C ASP A 75 4.72 -9.12 3.14
N SER A 76 4.94 -9.15 4.44
CA SER A 76 5.31 -7.95 5.21
C SER A 76 6.53 -8.22 6.09
N PRO A 77 7.51 -7.30 6.14
CA PRO A 77 8.64 -7.38 7.04
C PRO A 77 8.23 -7.01 8.48
N ASP A 78 7.25 -7.73 9.02
CA ASP A 78 6.75 -7.55 10.38
C ASP A 78 7.87 -7.87 11.38
N ILE A 79 8.09 -6.99 12.36
CA ILE A 79 9.08 -7.16 13.45
C ILE A 79 8.40 -7.16 14.83
N GLY A 80 7.13 -7.54 14.87
CA GLY A 80 6.30 -7.57 16.07
C GLY A 80 5.50 -6.28 16.23
N CYS A 81 5.28 -5.85 17.47
CA CYS A 81 4.51 -4.63 17.77
C CYS A 81 5.17 -3.33 17.28
N GLU A 82 6.46 -3.37 16.94
CA GLU A 82 7.22 -2.20 16.47
C GLU A 82 6.81 -1.79 15.04
N SER A 83 6.53 -2.77 14.18
CA SER A 83 6.10 -2.53 12.81
C SER A 83 5.41 -3.78 12.26
N PHE A 84 4.18 -3.61 11.80
CA PHE A 84 3.43 -4.61 11.04
C PHE A 84 2.46 -3.90 10.07
N ALA A 85 1.92 -4.64 9.11
CA ALA A 85 0.92 -4.08 8.18
C ALA A 85 -0.41 -3.76 8.89
N ASP A 86 -0.87 -2.50 8.82
CA ASP A 86 -2.08 -2.06 9.52
C ASP A 86 -3.40 -2.52 8.85
N TRP A 87 -3.46 -2.48 7.52
CA TRP A 87 -4.61 -2.89 6.72
C TRP A 87 -4.26 -3.06 5.25
N TRP A 88 -5.19 -3.61 4.49
CA TRP A 88 -5.23 -3.49 3.03
C TRP A 88 -6.58 -2.94 2.56
N GLU A 89 -6.57 -2.35 1.38
CA GLU A 89 -7.74 -1.72 0.76
C GLU A 89 -7.93 -2.22 -0.66
N VAL A 90 -9.17 -2.21 -1.11
CA VAL A 90 -9.53 -2.36 -2.52
C VAL A 90 -10.19 -1.05 -2.92
N VAL A 91 -9.64 -0.41 -3.94
CA VAL A 91 -10.15 0.87 -4.46
C VAL A 91 -10.55 0.70 -5.92
N SER A 92 -11.55 1.45 -6.38
CA SER A 92 -11.91 1.51 -7.79
C SER A 92 -10.86 2.28 -8.60
N ASP A 93 -10.95 2.18 -9.93
CA ASP A 93 -10.12 2.97 -10.84
C ASP A 93 -10.34 4.49 -10.67
N ASP A 94 -11.53 4.90 -10.21
CA ASP A 94 -11.87 6.28 -9.89
C ASP A 94 -11.36 6.73 -8.50
N GLY A 95 -10.73 5.82 -7.75
CA GLY A 95 -10.18 6.07 -6.42
C GLY A 95 -11.19 5.93 -5.28
N GLU A 96 -12.37 5.35 -5.53
CA GLU A 96 -13.37 5.08 -4.49
C GLU A 96 -12.96 3.88 -3.63
N LEU A 97 -13.07 3.98 -2.31
CA LEU A 97 -12.81 2.85 -1.41
C LEU A 97 -13.97 1.85 -1.48
N LEU A 98 -13.72 0.66 -2.03
CA LEU A 98 -14.69 -0.42 -2.11
C LEU A 98 -14.74 -1.24 -0.82
N THR A 99 -13.57 -1.58 -0.27
CA THR A 99 -13.47 -2.27 1.02
C THR A 99 -12.10 -2.04 1.67
N ARG A 100 -12.06 -2.12 3.01
CA ARG A 100 -10.83 -2.09 3.81
C ARG A 100 -10.86 -3.24 4.80
N ARG A 101 -9.75 -3.96 4.92
CA ARG A 101 -9.55 -4.98 5.94
C ARG A 101 -8.44 -4.56 6.90
N VAL A 102 -8.83 -4.25 8.13
CA VAL A 102 -7.89 -3.94 9.22
C VAL A 102 -7.24 -5.22 9.76
N LEU A 103 -5.93 -5.15 9.99
CA LEU A 103 -5.10 -6.19 10.59
C LEU A 103 -4.74 -5.74 12.01
N LEU A 104 -5.23 -6.45 13.02
CA LEU A 104 -5.19 -6.00 14.42
C LEU A 104 -3.99 -6.55 15.22
N HIS A 105 -3.12 -7.33 14.58
CA HIS A 105 -1.92 -7.90 15.20
C HIS A 105 -0.82 -8.12 14.15
N ASN A 106 0.41 -8.31 14.63
CA ASN A 106 1.53 -8.68 13.79
C ASN A 106 1.40 -10.14 13.32
N HIS A 107 1.96 -10.44 12.14
CA HIS A 107 1.94 -11.76 11.53
C HIS A 107 3.36 -12.32 11.35
N VAL A 108 4.29 -12.00 12.25
CA VAL A 108 5.72 -12.37 12.13
C VAL A 108 5.93 -13.86 11.85
N GLU A 109 5.12 -14.73 12.47
CA GLU A 109 5.23 -16.19 12.37
C GLU A 109 4.40 -16.81 11.21
N GLU A 110 3.65 -15.99 10.46
CA GLU A 110 2.70 -16.45 9.43
C GLU A 110 3.03 -15.91 8.03
N GLN A 111 4.20 -15.28 7.82
CA GLN A 111 4.53 -14.67 6.53
C GLN A 111 4.82 -15.72 5.43
N PRO A 112 4.26 -15.56 4.21
CA PRO A 112 3.20 -14.62 3.85
C PRO A 112 1.82 -15.11 4.33
N PHE A 113 0.96 -14.18 4.74
CA PHE A 113 -0.37 -14.49 5.26
C PHE A 113 -1.48 -14.03 4.31
N THR A 114 -2.62 -14.74 4.32
CA THR A 114 -3.79 -14.40 3.50
C THR A 114 -4.96 -13.98 4.38
N ARG A 115 -5.60 -12.85 4.07
CA ARG A 115 -6.84 -12.42 4.71
C ARG A 115 -7.88 -12.05 3.66
N SER A 116 -9.13 -12.37 3.98
CA SER A 116 -10.27 -12.03 3.13
C SER A 116 -11.02 -10.79 3.63
N GLY A 117 -11.68 -10.12 2.70
CA GLY A 117 -12.60 -9.00 2.91
C GLY A 117 -13.57 -8.93 1.73
N GLY A 118 -14.45 -7.93 1.74
CA GLY A 118 -15.51 -7.81 0.73
C GLY A 118 -16.83 -7.33 1.31
N HIS A 119 -17.88 -7.37 0.48
CA HIS A 119 -19.25 -6.96 0.80
C HIS A 119 -20.25 -8.06 0.45
#